data_AF-A0A837G8J4-F1
#
_entry.id   AF-A0A837G8J4-F1
#
_cell.length_a   1.000
_cell.length_b   1.000
_cell.length_c   1.000
_cell.angle_alpha   90.00
_cell.angle_beta   90.00
_cell.angle_gamma   90.00
#
_symmetry.space_group_name_H-M   'P 1'
#
loop_
_entity.id
_entity.type
_entity.pdbx_description
1 polymer ?
#
loop_
_entity_poly.entity_id
_entity_poly.type
_entity_poly.pdbx_seq_one_letter_code
_entity_poly.pdbx_strand_id
1 'polypeptide(L)'
;MIVFELEDLAVLLPVLTAHHDTCSWALKFGNGTFPIHHVELLQANFEHDGMSSLCVTHCVLTLRTQVRVSVPLRDGVPEITPAVTHPLEMFAFGQSYWHSPVRLPSM
;
A
#
# COMPACT_ATOMS: atom_id res chain seq x y z
N MET A 1 2.07 -5.39 17.30
CA MET A 1 1.89 -5.12 15.85
C MET A 1 0.62 -4.32 15.71
N ILE A 2 0.69 -3.10 15.18
CA ILE A 2 -0.45 -2.22 14.92
C ILE A 2 -1.03 -2.62 13.57
N VAL A 3 -2.35 -2.84 13.53
CA VAL A 3 -3.07 -3.20 12.30
C VAL A 3 -4.05 -2.07 12.01
N PHE A 4 -4.07 -1.60 10.76
CA PHE A 4 -4.97 -0.53 10.32
C PHE A 4 -5.56 -0.84 8.94
N GLU A 5 -6.71 -0.25 8.63
CA GLU A 5 -7.35 -0.42 7.32
C GLU A 5 -6.87 0.64 6.33
N LEU A 6 -7.01 0.37 5.04
CA LEU A 6 -6.53 1.29 4.00
C LEU A 6 -7.17 2.69 4.12
N GLU A 7 -8.38 2.76 4.67
CA GLU A 7 -9.14 3.98 4.95
C GLU A 7 -8.52 4.83 6.07
N ASP A 8 -7.82 4.19 7.03
CA ASP A 8 -7.14 4.87 8.14
C ASP A 8 -5.82 5.53 7.69
N LEU A 9 -5.38 5.28 6.45
CA LEU A 9 -4.10 5.75 5.94
C LEU A 9 -3.98 7.28 6.04
N ALA A 10 -5.07 8.02 5.83
CA ALA A 10 -5.06 9.48 5.92
C ALA A 10 -4.64 9.98 7.32
N VAL A 11 -5.12 9.32 8.37
CA VAL A 11 -4.82 9.67 9.77
C VAL A 11 -3.43 9.18 10.16
N LEU A 12 -3.02 8.03 9.63
CA LEU A 12 -1.77 7.37 10.01
C LEU A 12 -0.56 7.81 9.19
N LEU A 13 -0.76 8.44 8.02
CA LEU A 13 0.33 8.86 7.14
C LEU A 13 1.41 9.70 7.84
N PRO A 14 1.09 10.69 8.69
CA PRO A 14 2.12 11.47 9.40
C PRO A 14 2.94 10.61 10.36
N VAL A 15 2.34 9.58 10.96
CA VAL A 15 3.00 8.69 11.92
C VAL A 15 3.83 7.64 11.18
N LEU A 16 3.28 7.06 10.11
CA LEU A 16 3.96 6.09 9.26
C LEU A 16 5.24 6.66 8.64
N THR A 17 5.20 7.92 8.24
CA THR A 17 6.33 8.59 7.57
C THR A 17 7.39 9.09 8.55
N ALA A 18 7.03 9.29 9.82
CA ALA A 18 7.98 9.55 10.90
C ALA A 18 8.79 8.31 11.31
N HIS A 19 8.32 7.11 10.98
CA HIS A 19 8.96 5.84 11.31
C HIS A 19 9.44 5.13 10.04
N HIS A 20 10.72 5.31 9.69
CA HIS A 20 11.31 4.69 8.49
C HIS A 20 11.34 3.14 8.51
N ASP A 21 11.26 2.53 9.69
CA ASP A 21 11.25 1.08 9.91
C ASP A 21 9.91 0.60 10.49
N THR A 22 8.92 0.37 9.64
CA THR A 22 7.55 0.01 10.07
C THR A 22 7.33 -1.49 10.27
N CYS A 23 8.33 -2.24 10.77
CA CYS A 23 8.18 -3.69 11.01
C CYS A 23 7.09 -4.04 12.03
N SER A 24 6.58 -3.06 12.78
CA SER A 24 5.50 -3.21 13.75
C SER A 24 4.11 -2.91 13.20
N TRP A 25 3.96 -2.60 11.91
CA TRP A 25 2.70 -2.18 11.30
C TRP A 25 2.22 -3.19 10.24
N ALA A 26 0.91 -3.33 10.09
CA ALA A 26 0.30 -4.15 9.06
C ALA A 26 -0.95 -3.48 8.50
N LEU A 27 -1.12 -3.58 7.18
CA LEU A 27 -2.31 -3.14 6.48
C LEU A 27 -3.32 -4.30 6.43
N LYS A 28 -4.55 -4.05 6.85
CA LYS A 28 -5.66 -4.98 6.70
C LYS A 28 -6.45 -4.60 5.46
N PHE A 29 -6.70 -5.58 4.59
CA PHE A 29 -7.51 -5.41 3.39
C PHE A 29 -8.28 -6.70 3.10
N GLY A 30 -9.62 -6.60 3.12
CA GLY A 30 -10.49 -7.78 3.09
C GLY A 30 -10.16 -8.74 4.24
N ASN A 31 -9.96 -10.02 3.91
CA ASN A 31 -9.55 -11.05 4.87
C ASN A 31 -8.03 -11.17 5.04
N GLY A 32 -7.24 -10.36 4.32
CA GLY A 32 -5.79 -10.37 4.34
C GLY A 32 -5.21 -9.39 5.37
N THR A 33 -4.10 -9.77 5.99
CA THR A 33 -3.25 -8.87 6.78
C THR A 33 -1.87 -8.84 6.16
N PHE A 34 -1.39 -7.65 5.82
CA PHE A 34 -0.17 -7.41 5.07
C PHE A 34 0.83 -6.65 5.93
N PRO A 35 1.81 -7.32 6.54
CA PRO A 35 2.86 -6.64 7.31
C PRO A 35 3.64 -5.66 6.42
N ILE A 36 3.80 -4.44 6.89
CA ILE A 36 4.53 -3.39 6.19
C ILE A 36 6.03 -3.56 6.48
N HIS A 37 6.82 -3.53 5.43
CA HIS A 37 8.28 -3.53 5.52
C HIS A 37 8.83 -2.11 5.56
N HIS A 38 8.34 -1.24 4.66
CA HIS A 38 8.83 0.12 4.51
C HIS A 38 7.74 1.06 3.97
N VAL A 39 7.84 2.34 4.33
CA VAL A 39 6.98 3.42 3.84
C VAL A 39 7.85 4.53 3.26
N GLU A 40 7.51 4.97 2.06
CA GLU A 40 8.22 6.01 1.34
C GLU A 40 7.25 7.07 0.82
N LEU A 41 7.61 8.35 0.92
CA LEU A 41 6.86 9.44 0.29
C LEU A 41 7.56 9.86 -1.01
N LEU A 42 6.85 9.81 -2.12
CA LEU A 42 7.37 10.30 -3.40
C LEU A 42 7.00 11.77 -3.58
N GLN A 43 8.03 12.58 -3.77
CA GLN A 43 7.91 14.01 -4.02
C GLN A 43 8.17 14.30 -5.49
N ALA A 44 7.36 15.20 -6.06
CA ALA A 44 7.62 15.77 -7.36
C ALA A 44 8.01 17.24 -7.18
N ASN A 45 9.05 17.66 -7.90
CA ASN A 45 9.40 19.06 -8.03
C ASN A 45 8.65 19.65 -9.21
N PHE A 46 7.88 20.71 -8.97
CA PHE A 46 7.19 21.47 -9.99
C PHE A 46 7.88 22.83 -10.12
N GLU A 47 8.37 23.12 -11.31
CA GLU A 47 8.95 24.42 -11.64
C GLU A 47 7.99 25.18 -12.55
N HIS A 48 7.55 26.37 -12.11
CA HIS A 48 6.74 27.27 -12.91
C HIS A 48 7.14 28.72 -12.64
N ASP A 49 7.40 29.50 -13.70
CA ASP A 49 7.83 30.91 -13.64
C ASP A 49 9.00 31.20 -12.67
N GLY A 50 9.97 30.28 -12.58
CA GLY A 50 11.14 30.43 -11.71
C GLY A 50 10.88 30.14 -10.22
N MET A 51 9.67 29.72 -9.85
CA MET A 51 9.37 29.17 -8.53
C MET A 51 9.39 27.64 -8.57
N SER A 52 10.13 27.03 -7.65
CA SER A 52 10.12 25.59 -7.41
C SER A 52 9.21 25.27 -6.22
N SER A 53 8.32 24.30 -6.41
CA SER A 53 7.45 23.77 -5.36
C SER A 53 7.62 22.26 -5.28
N LEU A 54 7.94 21.77 -4.09
CA LEU A 54 7.96 20.35 -3.79
C LEU A 54 6.58 19.94 -3.30
N CYS A 55 5.94 19.04 -4.04
CA CYS A 55 4.65 18.47 -3.67
C CYS A 55 4.80 16.97 -3.47
N VAL A 56 4.32 16.45 -2.33
CA VAL A 56 4.22 15.01 -2.11
C VAL A 56 3.07 14.50 -2.96
N THR A 57 3.37 13.59 -3.89
CA THR A 57 2.38 13.10 -4.85
C THR A 57 1.89 11.70 -4.51
N HIS A 58 2.71 10.88 -3.86
CA HIS A 58 2.35 9.50 -3.53
C HIS A 58 2.95 9.06 -2.19
N CYS A 59 2.26 8.13 -1.54
CA CYS A 59 2.76 7.29 -0.47
C CYS A 59 2.93 5.87 -0.98
N VAL A 60 4.13 5.31 -0.88
CA VAL A 60 4.44 3.95 -1.30
C VAL A 60 4.63 3.07 -0.07
N LEU A 61 3.73 2.09 0.07
CA LEU A 61 3.84 1.06 1.10
C LEU A 61 4.49 -0.17 0.47
N THR A 62 5.65 -0.57 0.98
CA THR A 62 6.28 -1.84 0.63
C THR A 62 5.93 -2.86 1.69
N LEU A 63 5.22 -3.91 1.30
CA LEU A 63 4.81 -5.01 2.17
C LEU A 63 5.94 -6.05 2.27
N ARG A 64 5.96 -6.85 3.35
CA ARG A 64 6.94 -7.96 3.50
C ARG A 64 6.82 -9.03 2.42
N THR A 65 5.67 -9.12 1.77
CA THR A 65 5.43 -9.97 0.60
C THR A 65 6.06 -9.42 -0.68
N GLN A 66 6.83 -8.34 -0.61
CA GLN A 66 7.40 -7.57 -1.73
C GLN A 66 6.35 -6.91 -2.63
N VAL A 67 5.08 -6.89 -2.22
CA VAL A 67 4.03 -6.10 -2.86
C VAL A 67 4.27 -4.63 -2.56
N ARG A 68 4.28 -3.80 -3.61
CA ARG A 68 4.35 -2.35 -3.48
C ARG A 68 2.98 -1.77 -3.79
N VAL A 69 2.47 -0.97 -2.87
CA VAL A 69 1.19 -0.28 -3.01
C VAL A 69 1.50 1.21 -3.10
N SER A 70 1.28 1.81 -4.27
CA SER A 70 1.46 3.24 -4.48
C SER A 70 0.11 3.94 -4.33
N VAL A 71 -0.02 4.76 -3.30
CA VAL A 71 -1.23 5.50 -2.98
C VAL A 71 -1.05 6.96 -3.40
N PRO A 72 -1.79 7.46 -4.41
CA PRO A 72 -1.73 8.86 -4.78
C PRO A 72 -2.23 9.74 -3.62
N LEU A 73 -1.66 10.93 -3.51
CA LEU A 73 -2.01 11.95 -2.52
C LEU A 73 -2.55 13.18 -3.25
N ARG A 74 -3.80 13.56 -2.98
CA ARG A 74 -4.37 14.85 -3.41
C ARG A 74 -4.44 15.77 -2.19
N ASP A 75 -3.72 16.88 -2.25
CA ASP A 75 -3.65 17.84 -1.13
C ASP A 75 -3.24 17.20 0.20
N GLY A 76 -2.37 16.19 0.14
CA GLY A 76 -1.91 15.41 1.31
C GLY A 76 -2.87 14.31 1.77
N VAL A 77 -4.03 14.17 1.11
CA VAL A 77 -5.03 13.15 1.42
C VAL A 77 -4.83 11.93 0.49
N PRO A 78 -4.71 10.70 1.04
CA PRO A 78 -4.65 9.48 0.25
C PRO A 78 -5.91 9.25 -0.58
N GLU A 79 -5.73 8.98 -1.87
CA GLU A 79 -6.80 8.57 -2.77
C GLU A 79 -6.78 7.06 -2.95
N ILE A 80 -7.81 6.40 -2.43
CA ILE A 80 -7.98 4.95 -2.59
C ILE A 80 -8.64 4.69 -3.94
N THR A 81 -7.82 4.38 -4.94
CA THR A 81 -8.26 4.04 -6.30
C THR A 81 -8.15 2.53 -6.54
N PRO A 82 -8.79 1.99 -7.59
CA PRO A 82 -8.62 0.58 -7.97
C PRO A 82 -7.15 0.21 -8.21
N ALA A 83 -6.30 1.15 -8.67
CA ALA A 83 -4.87 0.90 -8.82
C ALA A 83 -4.16 0.64 -7.48
N VAL A 84 -4.71 1.14 -6.38
CA VAL A 84 -4.22 0.91 -5.00
C VAL A 84 -4.68 -0.44 -4.47
N THR A 85 -5.96 -0.79 -4.69
CA THR A 85 -6.55 -2.01 -4.13
C THR A 85 -6.22 -3.24 -4.96
N HIS A 86 -6.05 -3.12 -6.28
CA HIS A 86 -5.84 -4.26 -7.17
C HIS A 86 -4.60 -5.12 -6.82
N PRO A 87 -3.42 -4.56 -6.48
CA PRO A 87 -2.29 -5.37 -6.00
C PRO A 87 -2.61 -6.14 -4.72
N LEU A 88 -3.37 -5.55 -3.80
CA LEU A 88 -3.79 -6.19 -2.55
C LEU A 88 -4.80 -7.30 -2.82
N GLU A 89 -5.76 -7.06 -3.70
CA GLU A 89 -6.76 -8.05 -4.15
C GLU A 89 -6.09 -9.24 -4.83
N MET A 90 -5.17 -8.99 -5.77
CA MET A 90 -4.46 -10.08 -6.45
C MET A 90 -3.69 -10.97 -5.46
N PHE A 91 -3.13 -10.40 -4.40
CA PHE A 91 -2.43 -11.20 -3.38
C PHE A 91 -3.37 -11.84 -2.35
N ALA A 92 -4.44 -11.14 -1.93
CA ALA A 92 -5.45 -11.66 -1.00
C ALA A 92 -6.24 -12.81 -1.61
N PHE A 93 -6.63 -12.67 -2.88
CA PHE A 93 -7.46 -13.65 -3.61
C PHE A 93 -6.64 -14.62 -4.45
N GLY A 94 -5.43 -14.25 -4.88
CA GLY A 94 -4.53 -15.14 -5.60
C GLY A 94 -4.13 -16.39 -4.79
N GLN A 95 -4.06 -16.29 -3.46
CA GLN A 95 -3.84 -17.47 -2.61
C GLN A 95 -5.04 -18.43 -2.59
N SER A 96 -6.25 -17.97 -2.91
CA SER A 96 -7.45 -18.82 -3.00
C SER A 96 -7.46 -19.68 -4.28
N TYR A 97 -6.75 -19.28 -5.34
CA TYR A 97 -6.71 -20.03 -6.61
C TYR A 97 -5.66 -21.16 -6.63
N TRP A 98 -4.63 -21.10 -5.77
CA TRP A 98 -3.62 -22.17 -5.67
C TRP A 98 -4.01 -23.31 -4.71
N HIS A 99 -5.11 -23.17 -3.97
CA HIS A 99 -5.61 -24.17 -3.02
C HIS A 99 -6.84 -24.95 -3.51
N SER A 100 -7.04 -25.04 -4.83
CA SER A 100 -7.91 -26.09 -5.37
C SER A 100 -7.02 -27.24 -5.85
N PRO A 101 -6.81 -28.32 -5.06
CA PRO A 101 -6.22 -29.52 -5.61
C PRO A 101 -7.17 -30.00 -6.70
N VAL A 102 -6.81 -29.75 -7.95
CA VAL A 102 -7.40 -30.44 -9.09
C VAL A 102 -7.14 -31.92 -8.82
N ARG A 103 -8.15 -32.60 -8.24
CA ARG A 103 -8.20 -34.06 -8.25
C ARG A 103 -8.32 -34.43 -9.72
N LEU A 104 -7.19 -34.74 -10.34
CA LEU A 104 -7.18 -35.48 -11.59
C LEU A 104 -8.05 -36.73 -11.37
N PRO A 105 -9.08 -36.99 -12.19
CA PRO A 105 -9.76 -38.26 -12.14
C PRO A 105 -8.73 -39.33 -12.50
N SER A 106 -8.42 -40.20 -11.55
CA SER A 106 -7.62 -41.40 -11.76
C SER A 106 -8.33 -42.28 -12.78
N MET A 107 -7.70 -42.45 -13.96
CA MET A 107 -7.97 -43.52 -14.90
C MET A 107 -7.17 -44.76 -14.52
#